data_AF-A0A178X2U9-F1
#
_entry.id   AF-A0A178X2U9-F1
#
_cell.length_a   1.000
_cell.length_b   1.000
_cell.length_c   1.000
_cell.angle_alpha   90.00
_cell.angle_beta   90.00
_cell.angle_gamma   90.00
#
_symmetry.space_group_name_H-M   'P 1'
#
loop_
_entity.id
_entity.type
_entity.pdbx_description
1 polymer ?
#
loop_
_entity_poly.entity_id
_entity_poly.type
_entity_poly.pdbx_seq_one_letter_code
_entity_poly.pdbx_strand_id
1 'polypeptide(L)'
;MQKDAIPQYGLDGAMTLQNSSTTAMLAALDSSIKAKKPIVVTLWHPHWAYSRYQLKDLQDPKGAMGKGEQIHALGRKGFEKDFPALAGAAKKLKMSDEDLGSLEDAIQKAPKGQEKAAAKQWADQHKQFVDQAFAGL
;
A
#
# COMPACT_ATOMS: atom_id res chain seq x y z
N MET A 1 -7.28 -7.10 13.29
CA MET A 1 -6.41 -6.79 14.48
C MET A 1 -7.20 -6.73 15.79
N GLN A 2 -7.96 -5.67 16.09
CA GLN A 2 -8.61 -5.49 17.43
C GLN A 2 -9.60 -6.61 17.80
N LYS A 3 -10.39 -7.10 16.84
CA LYS A 3 -11.41 -8.13 17.07
C LYS A 3 -10.91 -9.56 16.81
N ASP A 4 -9.73 -9.70 16.23
CA ASP A 4 -9.22 -10.98 15.72
C ASP A 4 -7.83 -11.26 16.31
N ALA A 5 -6.76 -10.74 15.70
CA ALA A 5 -5.39 -11.02 16.11
C ALA A 5 -5.09 -10.74 17.60
N ILE A 6 -5.53 -9.61 18.18
CA ILE A 6 -5.26 -9.33 19.61
C ILE A 6 -5.88 -10.43 20.52
N PRO A 7 -7.19 -10.72 20.43
CA PRO A 7 -7.80 -11.81 21.18
C PRO A 7 -7.21 -13.20 20.86
N GLN A 8 -7.02 -13.52 19.58
CA GLN A 8 -6.55 -14.83 19.17
C GLN A 8 -5.13 -15.14 19.66
N TYR A 9 -4.30 -14.13 19.85
CA TYR A 9 -2.95 -14.28 20.41
C TYR A 9 -2.88 -14.00 21.91
N GLY A 10 -4.01 -13.74 22.59
CA GLY A 10 -4.03 -13.45 24.02
C GLY A 10 -3.26 -12.18 24.39
N LEU A 11 -3.27 -11.18 23.50
CA LEU A 11 -2.56 -9.92 23.68
C LEU A 11 -3.40 -8.86 24.41
N ASP A 12 -4.60 -9.22 24.87
CA ASP A 12 -5.47 -8.34 25.63
C ASP A 12 -4.76 -7.80 26.89
N GLY A 13 -4.78 -6.48 27.06
CA GLY A 13 -4.10 -5.80 28.18
C GLY A 13 -2.58 -5.67 28.03
N ALA A 14 -1.94 -6.50 27.20
CA ALA A 14 -0.52 -6.36 26.85
C ALA A 14 -0.30 -5.41 25.66
N MET A 15 -1.23 -5.37 24.72
CA MET A 15 -1.23 -4.46 23.58
C MET A 15 -2.60 -3.82 23.40
N THR A 16 -2.60 -2.53 23.09
CA THR A 16 -3.81 -1.76 22.75
C THR A 16 -3.66 -1.20 21.36
N LEU A 17 -4.58 -1.51 20.45
CA LEU A 17 -4.60 -0.88 19.12
C LEU A 17 -4.95 0.61 19.27
N GLN A 18 -4.04 1.47 18.82
CA GLN A 18 -4.27 2.91 18.77
C GLN A 18 -4.83 3.29 17.41
N ASN A 19 -6.10 3.69 17.36
CA ASN A 19 -6.73 4.18 16.14
C ASN A 19 -6.13 5.55 15.76
N SER A 20 -5.54 5.64 14.57
CA SER A 20 -4.88 6.84 14.08
C SER A 20 -4.95 6.91 12.55
N SER A 21 -4.19 7.83 11.93
CA SER A 21 -4.03 7.89 10.48
C SER A 21 -2.74 7.23 10.03
N THR A 22 -2.67 6.83 8.76
CA THR A 22 -1.44 6.33 8.13
C THR A 22 -0.25 7.28 8.34
N THR A 23 -0.46 8.58 8.16
CA THR A 23 0.57 9.60 8.37
C THR A 23 1.07 9.63 9.82
N ALA A 24 0.15 9.55 10.80
CA ALA A 24 0.52 9.55 12.21
C ALA A 24 1.28 8.27 12.59
N MET A 25 0.83 7.10 12.11
CA MET A 25 1.49 5.82 12.33
C MET A 25 2.92 5.82 11.75
N LEU A 26 3.12 6.35 10.53
CA LEU A 26 4.44 6.43 9.90
C LEU A 26 5.38 7.42 10.62
N ALA A 27 4.85 8.53 11.14
CA ALA A 27 5.63 9.47 11.93
C ALA A 27 6.08 8.85 13.27
N ALA A 28 5.21 8.06 13.90
CA ALA A 28 5.55 7.30 15.12
C ALA A 28 6.60 6.22 14.82
N LEU A 29 6.47 5.50 13.71
CA LEU A 29 7.45 4.52 13.25
C LEU A 29 8.83 5.14 13.04
N ASP A 30 8.93 6.23 12.27
CA ASP A 30 10.17 6.95 12.02
C ASP A 30 10.83 7.46 13.31
N SER A 31 10.03 8.07 14.20
CA SER A 31 10.50 8.58 15.48
C SER A 31 11.05 7.46 16.37
N SER A 32 10.35 6.33 16.44
CA SER A 32 10.78 5.16 17.23
C SER A 32 12.05 4.52 16.66
N ILE A 33 12.18 4.42 15.33
CA ILE A 33 13.40 3.92 14.68
C ILE A 33 14.60 4.83 15.00
N LYS A 34 14.45 6.15 14.84
CA LYS A 34 15.51 7.13 15.16
C LYS A 34 15.92 7.08 16.63
N ALA A 35 14.95 6.91 17.51
CA ALA A 35 15.18 6.79 18.95
C ALA A 35 15.59 5.38 19.40
N LYS A 36 15.69 4.40 18.48
CA LYS A 36 15.94 2.98 18.77
C LYS A 36 14.98 2.39 19.82
N LYS A 37 13.71 2.80 19.79
CA LYS A 37 12.65 2.32 20.68
C LYS A 37 11.82 1.22 20.01
N PRO A 38 11.40 0.18 20.75
CA PRO A 38 10.49 -0.82 20.23
C PRO A 38 9.17 -0.18 19.78
N ILE A 39 8.68 -0.60 18.60
CA ILE A 39 7.36 -0.25 18.10
C ILE A 39 6.79 -1.42 17.29
N VAL A 40 5.48 -1.62 17.38
CA VAL A 40 4.70 -2.51 16.51
C VAL A 40 3.64 -1.66 15.84
N VAL A 41 3.52 -1.77 14.52
CA VAL A 41 2.53 -1.04 13.72
C VAL A 41 1.76 -2.01 12.84
N THR A 42 0.55 -1.64 12.46
CA THR A 42 -0.20 -2.31 11.40
C THR A 42 0.22 -1.72 10.05
N LEU A 43 0.87 -2.52 9.21
CA LEU A 43 1.38 -2.14 7.89
C LEU A 43 1.03 -3.24 6.87
N TRP A 44 1.13 -2.95 5.57
CA TRP A 44 0.72 -3.85 4.48
C TRP A 44 1.77 -3.89 3.37
N HIS A 45 1.67 -4.90 2.51
CA HIS A 45 2.45 -5.00 1.27
C HIS A 45 1.55 -4.78 0.04
N PRO A 46 2.08 -4.20 -1.05
CA PRO A 46 3.35 -3.49 -1.11
C PRO A 46 3.25 -2.13 -0.38
N HIS A 47 4.35 -1.69 0.27
CA HIS A 47 4.42 -0.36 0.88
C HIS A 47 5.86 0.15 0.94
N TRP A 48 6.10 1.40 0.52
CA TRP A 48 7.46 2.01 0.45
C TRP A 48 8.28 1.97 1.76
N ALA A 49 7.60 1.92 2.92
CA ALA A 49 8.26 1.89 4.23
C ALA A 49 9.17 0.67 4.42
N TYR A 50 8.88 -0.46 3.78
CA TYR A 50 9.74 -1.65 3.81
C TYR A 50 11.05 -1.46 3.07
N SER A 51 11.07 -0.62 2.03
CA SER A 51 12.30 -0.25 1.31
C SER A 51 13.12 0.80 2.06
N ARG A 52 12.45 1.65 2.86
CA ARG A 52 13.10 2.75 3.60
C ARG A 52 13.67 2.31 4.95
N TYR A 53 13.00 1.38 5.61
CA TYR A 53 13.35 0.94 6.97
C TYR A 53 13.60 -0.56 6.99
N GLN A 54 14.45 -1.02 7.92
CA GLN A 54 14.68 -2.45 8.15
C GLN A 54 13.53 -3.04 8.98
N LEU A 55 12.35 -3.14 8.37
CA LEU A 55 11.17 -3.73 8.99
C LEU A 55 11.18 -5.25 8.82
N LYS A 56 10.47 -5.94 9.70
CA LYS A 56 10.20 -7.37 9.58
C LYS A 56 8.74 -7.64 9.90
N ASP A 57 8.15 -8.56 9.16
CA ASP A 57 6.82 -9.06 9.46
C ASP A 57 6.87 -9.99 10.68
N LEU A 58 5.84 -9.91 11.53
CA LEU A 58 5.63 -10.89 12.58
C LEU A 58 4.87 -12.08 11.99
N GLN A 59 5.29 -13.29 12.35
CA GLN A 59 4.61 -14.50 11.88
C GLN A 59 3.17 -14.53 12.41
N ASP A 60 2.24 -14.89 11.53
CA ASP A 60 0.82 -15.06 11.86
C ASP A 60 0.40 -16.54 11.72
N PRO A 61 0.85 -17.45 12.63
CA PRO A 61 0.56 -18.88 12.53
C PRO A 61 -0.93 -19.23 12.64
N LYS A 62 -1.75 -18.36 13.26
CA LYS A 62 -3.21 -18.52 13.37
C LYS A 62 -3.97 -17.90 12.18
N GLY A 63 -3.29 -17.19 11.28
CA GLY A 63 -3.93 -16.49 10.16
C GLY A 63 -4.90 -15.39 10.60
N ALA A 64 -4.68 -14.79 11.77
CA ALA A 64 -5.59 -13.82 12.37
C ALA A 64 -5.56 -12.43 11.69
N MET A 65 -4.58 -12.19 10.81
CA MET A 65 -4.49 -11.01 9.95
C MET A 65 -5.07 -11.26 8.55
N GLY A 66 -5.58 -12.47 8.28
CA GLY A 66 -6.12 -12.85 6.98
C GLY A 66 -5.09 -13.52 6.06
N LYS A 67 -5.53 -13.86 4.85
CA LYS A 67 -4.67 -14.34 3.76
C LYS A 67 -4.52 -13.20 2.76
N GLY A 68 -3.36 -13.11 2.09
CA GLY A 68 -2.96 -11.98 1.23
C GLY A 68 -4.11 -11.34 0.43
N GLU A 69 -4.14 -10.01 0.45
CA GLU A 69 -5.23 -9.22 -0.12
C GLU A 69 -5.00 -8.89 -1.60
N GLN A 70 -6.06 -8.44 -2.28
CA GLN A 70 -6.00 -7.98 -3.66
C GLN A 70 -6.58 -6.57 -3.77
N ILE A 71 -5.96 -5.75 -4.62
CA ILE A 71 -6.48 -4.44 -4.99
C ILE A 71 -7.45 -4.60 -6.16
N HIS A 72 -8.67 -4.08 -6.01
CA HIS A 72 -9.72 -4.17 -7.02
C HIS A 72 -10.16 -2.79 -7.49
N ALA A 73 -10.26 -2.60 -8.81
CA ALA A 73 -10.91 -1.45 -9.40
C ALA A 73 -12.43 -1.67 -9.42
N LEU A 74 -13.19 -0.74 -8.83
CA LEU A 74 -14.65 -0.80 -8.76
C LEU A 74 -15.26 0.42 -9.47
N GLY A 75 -16.26 0.18 -10.31
CA GLY A 75 -17.04 1.21 -10.99
C GLY A 75 -18.51 1.20 -10.58
N ARG A 76 -19.19 2.35 -10.70
CA ARG A 76 -20.65 2.39 -10.48
C ARG A 76 -21.40 1.50 -11.48
N LYS A 77 -22.63 1.12 -11.16
CA LYS A 77 -23.52 0.45 -12.12
C LYS A 77 -23.64 1.30 -13.40
N GLY A 78 -23.53 0.64 -14.55
CA GLY A 78 -23.54 1.29 -15.88
C GLY A 78 -22.23 1.94 -16.32
N PHE A 79 -21.20 2.02 -15.46
CA PHE A 79 -19.94 2.71 -15.80
C PHE A 79 -19.30 2.20 -17.09
N GLU A 80 -19.29 0.89 -17.32
CA GLU A 80 -18.72 0.30 -18.53
C GLU A 80 -19.51 0.67 -19.80
N LYS A 81 -20.82 0.90 -19.69
CA LYS A 81 -21.63 1.36 -20.83
C LYS A 81 -21.33 2.80 -21.19
N ASP A 82 -21.19 3.65 -20.17
CA ASP A 82 -20.95 5.08 -20.34
C ASP A 82 -19.50 5.37 -20.75
N PHE A 83 -18.55 4.56 -20.26
CA PHE A 83 -17.11 4.75 -20.47
C PHE A 83 -16.38 3.44 -20.81
N PRO A 84 -16.67 2.83 -21.98
CA PRO A 84 -16.13 1.51 -22.34
C PRO A 84 -14.60 1.50 -22.42
N ALA A 85 -13.97 2.56 -22.93
CA ALA A 85 -12.51 2.67 -23.01
C ALA A 85 -11.85 2.71 -21.62
N LEU A 86 -12.36 3.55 -20.71
CA LEU A 86 -11.86 3.65 -19.34
C LEU A 86 -12.10 2.37 -18.54
N ALA A 87 -13.26 1.73 -18.71
CA ALA A 87 -13.52 0.43 -18.10
C ALA A 87 -12.56 -0.65 -18.62
N GLY A 88 -12.25 -0.64 -19.92
CA GLY A 88 -11.25 -1.51 -20.53
C GLY A 88 -9.86 -1.31 -19.94
N ALA A 89 -9.42 -0.05 -19.80
CA ALA A 89 -8.14 0.27 -19.18
C ALA A 89 -8.09 -0.15 -17.70
N ALA A 90 -9.13 0.15 -16.92
CA ALA A 90 -9.21 -0.25 -15.52
C ALA A 90 -9.15 -1.78 -15.34
N LYS A 91 -9.72 -2.57 -16.27
CA LYS A 91 -9.63 -4.05 -16.26
C LYS A 91 -8.21 -4.56 -16.58
N LYS A 92 -7.44 -3.82 -17.37
CA LYS A 92 -6.05 -4.16 -17.75
C LYS A 92 -5.03 -3.67 -16.73
N LEU A 93 -5.38 -2.68 -15.91
CA LEU A 93 -4.51 -2.14 -14.87
C LEU A 93 -4.20 -3.20 -13.81
N LYS A 94 -3.06 -3.86 -13.97
CA LYS A 94 -2.53 -4.85 -13.03
C LYS A 94 -1.07 -4.53 -12.78
N MET A 95 -0.71 -4.34 -11.52
CA MET A 95 0.66 -4.07 -11.09
C MET A 95 1.17 -5.25 -10.28
N SER A 96 2.44 -5.58 -10.45
CA SER A 96 3.13 -6.42 -9.47
C SER A 96 3.40 -5.63 -8.18
N ASP A 97 3.73 -6.34 -7.10
CA ASP A 97 4.12 -5.69 -5.84
C ASP A 97 5.38 -4.82 -6.02
N GLU A 98 6.29 -5.23 -6.92
CA GLU A 98 7.49 -4.47 -7.27
C GLU A 98 7.16 -3.18 -8.04
N ASP A 99 6.27 -3.26 -9.04
CA ASP A 99 5.83 -2.07 -9.78
C ASP A 99 5.15 -1.06 -8.86
N LEU A 100 4.20 -1.53 -8.04
CA LEU A 100 3.44 -0.65 -7.15
C LEU A 100 4.34 -0.08 -6.04
N GLY A 101 5.21 -0.90 -5.45
CA GLY A 101 6.17 -0.45 -4.44
C GLY A 101 7.18 0.57 -4.97
N SER A 102 7.69 0.38 -6.19
CA SER A 102 8.63 1.33 -6.81
C SER A 102 7.95 2.65 -7.21
N LEU A 103 6.68 2.60 -7.65
CA LEU A 103 5.87 3.81 -7.91
C LEU A 103 5.62 4.59 -6.62
N GLU A 104 5.22 3.91 -5.54
CA GLU A 104 5.02 4.55 -4.24
C GLU A 104 6.31 5.21 -3.73
N ASP A 105 7.45 4.53 -3.83
CA ASP A 105 8.74 5.08 -3.40
C ASP A 105 9.13 6.31 -4.22
N ALA A 106 8.94 6.29 -5.54
CA ALA A 106 9.18 7.45 -6.41
C ALA A 106 8.35 8.66 -5.99
N ILE A 107 7.05 8.46 -5.70
CA ILE A 107 6.14 9.52 -5.24
C ILE A 107 6.56 10.03 -3.86
N GLN A 108 6.95 9.16 -2.94
CA GLN A 108 7.29 9.51 -1.56
C GLN A 108 8.67 10.16 -1.40
N LYS A 109 9.56 9.99 -2.38
CA LYS A 109 10.83 10.71 -2.47
C LYS A 109 10.69 12.09 -3.13
N ALA A 110 9.59 12.31 -3.86
CA ALA A 110 9.36 13.57 -4.53
C ALA A 110 9.20 14.71 -3.52
N PRO A 111 9.71 15.92 -3.83
CA PRO A 111 9.37 17.11 -3.08
C PRO A 111 7.85 17.32 -3.05
N LYS A 112 7.33 17.83 -1.94
CA LYS A 112 5.91 18.13 -1.80
C LYS A 112 5.41 18.98 -2.97
N GLY A 113 4.32 18.55 -3.61
CA GLY A 113 3.73 19.19 -4.78
C GLY A 113 4.29 18.69 -6.13
N GLN A 114 5.30 17.81 -6.12
CA GLN A 114 5.88 17.21 -7.33
C GLN A 114 5.48 15.74 -7.53
N GLU A 115 4.52 15.23 -6.77
CA GLU A 115 4.10 13.82 -6.77
C GLU A 115 3.64 13.38 -8.17
N LYS A 116 2.89 14.23 -8.87
CA LYS A 116 2.45 13.96 -10.25
C LYS A 116 3.62 13.88 -11.23
N ALA A 117 4.62 14.74 -11.08
CA ALA A 117 5.80 14.74 -11.94
C ALA A 117 6.63 13.46 -11.69
N ALA A 118 6.78 13.04 -10.43
CA ALA A 118 7.45 11.80 -10.09
C ALA A 118 6.71 10.57 -10.62
N ALA A 119 5.38 10.50 -10.47
CA ALA A 119 4.57 9.43 -11.05
C ALA A 119 4.71 9.37 -12.58
N LYS A 120 4.74 10.54 -13.24
CA LYS A 120 4.97 10.62 -14.69
C LYS A 120 6.38 10.11 -15.07
N GLN A 121 7.41 10.52 -14.34
CA GLN A 121 8.77 10.08 -14.60
C GLN A 121 8.91 8.56 -14.42
N TRP A 122 8.30 8.01 -13.37
CA TRP A 122 8.22 6.56 -13.17
C TRP A 122 7.52 5.88 -14.36
N ALA A 123 6.38 6.41 -14.79
CA ALA A 123 5.62 5.90 -15.93
C ALA A 123 6.43 5.94 -17.25
N ASP A 124 7.24 6.99 -17.46
CA ASP A 124 8.12 7.10 -18.63
C ASP A 124 9.25 6.04 -18.64
N GLN A 125 9.60 5.49 -17.48
CA GLN A 125 10.54 4.38 -17.33
C GLN A 125 9.86 3.00 -17.38
N HIS A 126 8.54 2.94 -17.16
CA HIS A 126 7.73 1.71 -17.15
C HIS A 126 6.75 1.68 -18.34
N LYS A 127 7.22 2.09 -19.53
CA LYS A 127 6.36 2.25 -20.72
C LYS A 127 5.57 1.00 -21.08
N GLN A 128 6.17 -0.19 -20.96
CA GLN A 128 5.48 -1.44 -21.26
C GLN A 128 4.23 -1.64 -20.38
N PHE A 129 4.33 -1.35 -19.08
CA PHE A 129 3.19 -1.40 -18.17
C PHE A 129 2.12 -0.37 -18.55
N VAL A 130 2.54 0.88 -18.81
CA VAL A 130 1.62 1.98 -19.16
C VAL A 130 0.89 1.66 -20.47
N ASP A 131 1.63 1.25 -21.50
CA ASP A 131 1.08 0.90 -22.80
C ASP A 131 0.11 -0.28 -22.66
N GLN A 132 0.43 -1.30 -21.86
CA GLN A 132 -0.46 -2.43 -21.62
C GLN A 132 -1.75 -2.02 -20.88
N ALA A 133 -1.63 -1.21 -19.82
CA ALA A 133 -2.75 -0.81 -18.99
C ALA A 133 -3.68 0.19 -19.70
N PHE A 134 -3.13 1.07 -20.53
CA PHE A 134 -3.85 2.18 -21.16
C PHE A 134 -3.95 2.07 -22.68
N ALA A 135 -3.57 0.94 -23.30
CA ALA A 135 -3.78 0.69 -24.73
C ALA A 135 -5.26 0.84 -25.11
N GLY A 136 -5.53 1.82 -25.98
CA GLY A 136 -6.86 2.12 -26.51
C GLY A 136 -7.57 3.31 -25.84
N LEU A 137 -6.88 4.05 -24.97
CA LEU A 137 -7.18 5.43 -24.59
C LEU A 137 -6.37 6.40 -25.45
#